data_AF-A0A2H3CMN6-F1
#
_entry.id   AF-A0A2H3CMN6-F1
#
_cell.length_a   1.000
_cell.length_b   1.000
_cell.length_c   1.000
_cell.angle_alpha   90.00
_cell.angle_beta   90.00
_cell.angle_gamma   90.00
#
_symmetry.space_group_name_H-M   'P 1'
#
loop_
_entity.id
_entity.type
_entity.pdbx_description
1 polymer ?
#
loop_
_entity_poly.entity_id
_entity_poly.type
_entity_poly.pdbx_seq_one_letter_code
_entity_poly.pdbx_strand_id
1 'polypeptide(L)'
;MSQQQQQQSSPPRKPCTHISDTINRALRKLSLAAKLERNCKIEAENLSREAKTIKHLDDPAQNPDPGSEMASLISLDNNDIQALRTPTFTSNFPNIPMAIQKTIAQLEAKEKDMASKKRDADDTLLILLPFFLNVNLQWFIDKRATLPTTKTNPQVGESKGSFIIDVEKAWSFLLCSTKEADMTYGQWHEAADNCYRFNAGHDKVGENGPYAKWWEQHFGFFDAQIDKIEQYPAWQSLEKKLRKAYRSQPMTFSRDFYAEEYRMAKLEHRMQLRFEAA
;
A
#
# COMPACT_ATOMS: atom_id res chain seq x y z
N MET A 1 70.79 6.10 32.08
CA MET A 1 71.03 6.87 30.84
C MET A 1 70.01 6.42 29.82
N SER A 2 68.93 7.20 29.68
CA SER A 2 67.77 6.85 28.85
C SER A 2 67.92 7.52 27.48
N GLN A 3 67.91 6.74 26.40
CA GLN A 3 67.77 7.27 25.04
C GLN A 3 66.29 7.23 24.66
N GLN A 4 65.70 8.41 24.48
CA GLN A 4 64.39 8.60 23.85
C GLN A 4 64.56 8.51 22.32
N GLN A 5 63.91 7.54 21.69
CA GLN A 5 63.65 7.56 20.25
C GLN A 5 62.40 8.40 19.99
N GLN A 6 62.59 9.47 19.19
CA GLN A 6 61.54 10.38 18.74
C GLN A 6 60.55 9.65 17.82
N GLN A 7 59.29 9.58 18.23
CA GLN A 7 58.17 9.25 17.35
C GLN A 7 57.94 10.43 16.40
N GLN A 8 58.16 10.22 15.10
CA GLN A 8 57.74 11.15 14.06
C GLN A 8 56.21 11.05 13.91
N SER A 9 55.48 11.96 14.55
CA SER A 9 54.06 12.15 14.32
C SER A 9 53.84 12.72 12.91
N SER A 10 53.14 11.97 12.06
CA SER A 10 52.68 12.49 10.76
C SER A 10 51.76 13.70 10.99
N PRO A 11 51.85 14.77 10.19
CA PRO A 11 51.02 15.96 10.40
C PRO A 11 49.53 15.62 10.21
N PRO A 12 48.63 16.26 11.01
CA PRO A 12 47.20 16.02 10.91
C PRO A 12 46.71 16.42 9.51
N ARG A 13 46.08 15.47 8.80
CA ARG A 13 45.46 15.76 7.49
C ARG A 13 44.36 16.79 7.70
N LYS A 14 44.48 17.95 7.06
CA LYS A 14 43.40 18.95 7.03
C LYS A 14 42.14 18.28 6.46
N PRO A 15 41.01 18.28 7.19
CA PRO A 15 39.72 17.89 6.63
C PRO A 15 39.40 18.83 5.46
N CYS A 16 39.27 18.28 4.25
CA CYS A 16 38.87 19.05 3.07
C CYS A 16 37.37 18.84 2.88
N THR A 17 36.56 19.70 3.52
CA THR A 17 35.08 19.64 3.46
C THR A 17 34.47 20.43 2.31
N HIS A 18 35.27 21.08 1.46
CA HIS A 18 34.74 21.83 0.31
C HIS A 18 34.81 21.01 -0.97
N ILE A 19 33.75 20.23 -1.23
CA ILE A 19 33.46 19.76 -2.58
C ILE A 19 33.19 21.01 -3.42
N SER A 20 34.12 21.39 -4.30
CA SER A 20 33.91 22.49 -5.24
C SER A 20 32.66 22.21 -6.08
N ASP A 21 31.79 23.20 -6.26
CA ASP A 21 30.62 23.09 -7.16
C ASP A 21 31.00 22.59 -8.56
N THR A 22 32.22 22.88 -8.99
CA THR A 22 32.79 22.40 -10.25
C THR A 22 32.96 20.87 -10.26
N ILE A 23 33.38 20.27 -9.14
CA ILE A 23 33.49 18.82 -8.98
C ILE A 23 32.09 18.19 -8.95
N ASN A 24 31.14 18.76 -8.20
CA ASN A 24 29.76 18.27 -8.19
C ASN A 24 29.12 18.30 -9.58
N ARG A 25 29.33 19.37 -10.35
CA ARG A 25 28.86 19.47 -11.74
C ARG A 25 29.53 18.42 -12.63
N ALA A 26 30.82 18.16 -12.47
CA ALA A 26 31.53 17.14 -13.24
C ALA A 26 31.02 15.73 -12.91
N LEU A 27 30.79 15.42 -11.63
CA LEU A 27 30.27 14.12 -11.18
C LEU A 27 28.85 13.85 -11.70
N ARG A 28 27.98 14.87 -11.71
CA ARG A 28 26.61 14.73 -12.26
C ARG A 28 26.58 14.46 -13.76
N LYS A 29 27.57 15.00 -14.51
CA LYS A 29 27.70 14.83 -15.96
C LYS A 29 28.31 13.50 -16.40
N LEU A 30 28.76 12.66 -15.46
CA LEU A 30 29.26 11.33 -15.79
C LEU A 30 28.16 10.49 -16.42
N SER A 31 28.55 9.56 -17.30
CA SER A 31 27.63 8.52 -17.76
C SER A 31 27.25 7.60 -16.60
N LEU A 32 26.09 6.95 -16.70
CA LEU A 32 25.63 5.97 -15.72
C LEU A 32 26.68 4.89 -15.44
N ALA A 33 27.31 4.36 -16.50
CA ALA A 33 28.40 3.38 -16.38
C ALA A 33 29.55 3.88 -15.50
N ALA A 34 30.00 5.12 -15.74
CA ALA A 34 31.10 5.72 -14.99
C ALA A 34 30.70 6.06 -13.53
N LYS A 35 29.43 6.43 -13.29
CA LYS A 35 28.91 6.62 -11.93
C LYS A 35 28.91 5.29 -11.16
N LEU A 36 28.42 4.21 -11.78
CA LEU A 36 28.36 2.88 -11.16
C LEU A 36 29.75 2.33 -10.85
N GLU A 37 30.69 2.41 -11.80
CA GLU A 37 32.06 1.93 -11.59
C GLU A 37 32.75 2.67 -10.43
N ARG A 38 32.59 3.99 -10.35
CA ARG A 38 33.12 4.79 -9.23
C ARG A 38 32.45 4.43 -7.92
N ASN A 39 31.13 4.24 -7.90
CA ASN A 39 30.41 3.84 -6.71
C ASN A 39 30.84 2.45 -6.20
N CYS A 40 31.13 1.49 -7.10
CA CYS A 40 31.68 0.18 -6.71
C CYS A 40 33.04 0.33 -6.01
N LYS A 41 33.92 1.21 -6.52
CA LYS A 41 35.22 1.49 -5.89
C LYS A 41 35.05 2.13 -4.51
N ILE A 42 34.15 3.11 -4.39
CA ILE A 42 33.84 3.77 -3.11
C ILE A 42 33.30 2.77 -2.09
N GLU A 43 32.39 1.89 -2.49
CA GLU A 43 31.80 0.86 -1.62
C GLU A 43 32.86 -0.14 -1.14
N ALA A 44 33.73 -0.63 -2.03
CA ALA A 44 34.82 -1.52 -1.66
C ALA A 44 35.82 -0.88 -0.68
N GLU A 45 36.19 0.39 -0.91
CA GLU A 45 37.06 1.13 0.01
C GLU A 45 36.39 1.36 1.37
N ASN A 46 35.10 1.68 1.37
CA ASN A 46 34.33 1.86 2.59
C ASN A 46 34.24 0.58 3.41
N LEU A 47 34.00 -0.57 2.78
CA LEU A 47 34.03 -1.88 3.44
C LEU A 47 35.42 -2.17 4.04
N SER A 48 36.49 -1.83 3.33
CA SER A 48 37.85 -1.98 3.86
C SER A 48 38.12 -1.07 5.07
N ARG A 49 37.59 0.17 5.07
CA ARG A 49 37.69 1.10 6.22
C ARG A 49 36.91 0.56 7.42
N GLU A 50 35.69 0.09 7.21
CA GLU A 50 34.86 -0.52 8.25
C GLU A 50 35.55 -1.74 8.87
N ALA A 51 36.11 -2.64 8.05
CA ALA A 51 36.87 -3.78 8.54
C ALA A 51 38.11 -3.39 9.37
N LYS A 52 38.78 -2.28 9.02
CA LYS A 52 39.88 -1.73 9.84
C LYS A 52 39.39 -1.18 11.17
N THR A 53 38.26 -0.47 11.17
CA THR A 53 37.64 0.02 12.40
C THR A 53 37.27 -1.14 13.33
N ILE A 54 36.69 -2.22 12.80
CA ILE A 54 36.37 -3.42 13.59
C ILE A 54 37.63 -4.03 14.20
N LYS A 55 38.70 -4.23 13.41
CA LYS A 55 39.97 -4.77 13.90
C LYS A 55 40.64 -3.90 14.96
N HIS A 56 40.55 -2.58 14.82
CA HIS A 56 41.02 -1.64 15.83
C HIS A 56 40.23 -1.77 17.14
N LEU A 57 38.92 -1.96 17.07
CA LEU A 57 38.07 -2.16 18.25
C LEU A 57 38.34 -3.51 18.94
N ASP A 58 38.64 -4.55 18.16
CA ASP A 58 38.92 -5.89 18.69
C ASP A 58 40.32 -5.99 19.35
N ASP A 59 41.36 -5.42 18.72
CA ASP A 59 42.72 -5.36 19.27
C ASP A 59 43.41 -4.03 18.93
N PRO A 60 43.22 -3.00 19.78
CA PRO A 60 43.81 -1.68 19.57
C PRO A 60 45.34 -1.67 19.65
N ALA A 61 45.96 -2.64 20.34
CA ALA A 61 47.40 -2.67 20.54
C ALA A 61 48.14 -3.12 19.26
N GLN A 62 47.57 -4.07 18.52
CA GLN A 62 48.11 -4.53 17.23
C GLN A 62 47.62 -3.71 16.03
N ASN A 63 46.47 -3.03 16.16
CA ASN A 63 45.89 -2.22 15.10
C ASN A 63 45.63 -0.79 15.62
N PRO A 64 46.67 0.03 15.84
CA PRO A 64 46.53 1.32 16.53
C PRO A 64 45.72 2.36 15.74
N ASP A 65 45.61 2.21 14.41
CA ASP A 65 44.91 3.14 13.55
C ASP A 65 43.48 2.65 13.20
N PRO A 66 42.41 3.37 13.60
CA PRO A 66 41.06 3.04 13.16
C PRO A 66 40.86 3.31 11.66
N GLY A 67 39.80 2.74 11.08
CA GLY A 67 39.38 3.09 9.73
C GLY A 67 39.00 4.57 9.64
N SER A 68 39.37 5.23 8.53
CA SER A 68 38.99 6.62 8.26
C SER A 68 37.49 6.76 7.96
N GLU A 69 37.00 8.00 7.95
CA GLU A 69 35.62 8.31 7.54
C GLU A 69 35.26 7.68 6.17
N MET A 70 34.00 7.26 6.05
CA MET A 70 33.45 6.68 4.83
C MET A 70 33.12 7.76 3.81
N ALA A 71 33.39 7.47 2.53
CA ALA A 71 33.04 8.37 1.44
C ALA A 71 31.59 8.17 1.00
N SER A 72 30.92 9.26 0.64
CA SER A 72 29.57 9.22 0.06
C SER A 72 29.59 8.72 -1.38
N LEU A 73 28.55 7.99 -1.77
CA LEU A 73 28.35 7.58 -3.16
C LEU A 73 27.94 8.76 -4.05
N ILE A 74 28.29 8.68 -5.33
CA ILE A 74 27.80 9.60 -6.36
C ILE A 74 26.31 9.33 -6.55
N SER A 75 25.50 10.38 -6.42
CA SER A 75 24.05 10.29 -6.59
C SER A 75 23.68 9.97 -8.04
N LEU A 76 22.72 9.06 -8.20
CA LEU A 76 22.04 8.78 -9.47
C LEU A 76 20.80 9.66 -9.57
N ASP A 77 20.46 10.10 -10.79
CA ASP A 77 19.20 10.82 -11.02
C ASP A 77 18.03 9.84 -11.27
N ASN A 78 16.82 10.38 -11.40
CA ASN A 78 15.64 9.54 -11.58
C ASN A 78 15.67 8.73 -12.88
N ASN A 79 16.28 9.25 -13.95
CA ASN A 79 16.37 8.52 -15.21
C ASN A 79 17.36 7.35 -15.10
N ASP A 80 18.49 7.59 -14.45
CA ASP A 80 19.48 6.56 -14.11
C ASP A 80 18.83 5.42 -13.30
N ILE A 81 18.06 5.76 -12.28
CA ILE A 81 17.34 4.79 -11.42
C ILE A 81 16.28 4.01 -12.22
N GLN A 82 15.50 4.67 -13.07
CA GLN A 82 14.48 4.00 -13.89
C GLN A 82 15.10 3.05 -14.91
N ALA A 83 16.22 3.43 -15.53
CA ALA A 83 16.92 2.56 -16.46
C ALA A 83 17.40 1.28 -15.75
N LEU A 84 17.94 1.40 -14.52
CA LEU A 84 18.40 0.26 -13.72
C LEU A 84 17.28 -0.65 -13.17
N ARG A 85 16.02 -0.24 -13.26
CA ARG A 85 14.88 -1.13 -12.95
C ARG A 85 14.54 -2.07 -14.10
N THR A 86 15.02 -1.78 -15.31
CA THR A 86 14.71 -2.58 -16.50
C THR A 86 15.69 -3.76 -16.58
N PRO A 87 15.26 -5.03 -16.43
CA PRO A 87 16.17 -6.16 -16.32
C PRO A 87 17.12 -6.31 -17.52
N THR A 88 16.62 -6.03 -18.73
CA THR A 88 17.38 -6.09 -19.98
C THR A 88 18.41 -4.96 -20.12
N PHE A 89 18.21 -3.84 -19.43
CA PHE A 89 19.18 -2.75 -19.39
C PHE A 89 20.23 -3.00 -18.32
N THR A 90 19.78 -3.47 -17.15
CA THR A 90 20.62 -3.80 -15.99
C THR A 90 21.59 -4.94 -16.27
N SER A 91 21.24 -5.91 -17.12
CA SER A 91 22.15 -6.96 -17.55
C SER A 91 23.42 -6.46 -18.25
N ASN A 92 23.42 -5.21 -18.75
CA ASN A 92 24.61 -4.59 -19.34
C ASN A 92 25.62 -4.10 -18.30
N PHE A 93 25.26 -4.11 -17.00
CA PHE A 93 26.11 -3.66 -15.90
C PHE A 93 26.36 -4.83 -14.94
N PRO A 94 27.53 -5.51 -15.05
CA PRO A 94 27.80 -6.72 -14.29
C PRO A 94 27.92 -6.47 -12.77
N ASN A 95 28.25 -5.24 -12.36
CA ASN A 95 28.46 -4.88 -10.96
C ASN A 95 27.70 -3.58 -10.63
N ILE A 96 26.60 -3.71 -9.91
CA ILE A 96 25.85 -2.59 -9.35
C ILE A 96 26.13 -2.53 -7.84
N PRO A 97 26.51 -1.37 -7.29
CA PRO A 97 26.75 -1.21 -5.86
C PRO A 97 25.55 -1.66 -5.01
N MET A 98 25.81 -2.34 -3.90
CA MET A 98 24.76 -2.91 -3.03
C MET A 98 23.84 -1.83 -2.48
N ALA A 99 24.41 -0.69 -2.09
CA ALA A 99 23.63 0.47 -1.65
C ALA A 99 22.61 0.95 -2.71
N ILE A 100 22.96 0.92 -3.99
CA ILE A 100 22.06 1.32 -5.09
C ILE A 100 20.96 0.28 -5.29
N GLN A 101 21.30 -1.02 -5.24
CA GLN A 101 20.30 -2.10 -5.29
C GLN A 101 19.28 -1.97 -4.15
N LYS A 102 19.75 -1.65 -2.94
CA LYS A 102 18.89 -1.40 -1.78
C LYS A 102 17.97 -0.19 -1.98
N THR A 103 18.47 0.90 -2.55
CA THR A 103 17.66 2.08 -2.89
C THR A 103 16.55 1.73 -3.90
N ILE A 104 16.87 0.96 -4.94
CA ILE A 104 15.89 0.52 -5.95
C ILE A 104 14.79 -0.30 -5.27
N ALA A 105 15.14 -1.31 -4.48
CA ALA A 105 14.19 -2.16 -3.76
C ALA A 105 13.29 -1.36 -2.79
N GLN A 106 13.84 -0.36 -2.10
CA GLN A 106 13.07 0.52 -1.22
C GLN A 106 12.07 1.39 -1.98
N LEU A 107 12.46 1.90 -3.16
CA LEU A 107 11.55 2.68 -3.98
C LEU A 107 10.42 1.81 -4.55
N GLU A 108 10.72 0.59 -4.99
CA GLU A 108 9.71 -0.37 -5.44
C GLU A 108 8.73 -0.74 -4.32
N ALA A 109 9.22 -0.96 -3.09
CA ALA A 109 8.37 -1.20 -1.93
C ALA A 109 7.44 -0.01 -1.65
N LYS A 110 7.98 1.23 -1.68
CA LYS A 110 7.17 2.45 -1.53
C LYS A 110 6.13 2.60 -2.64
N GLU A 111 6.47 2.27 -3.88
CA GLU A 111 5.54 2.31 -5.01
C GLU A 111 4.42 1.27 -4.86
N LYS A 112 4.74 0.05 -4.40
CA LYS A 112 3.74 -0.97 -4.06
C LYS A 112 2.81 -0.52 -2.94
N ASP A 113 3.35 0.11 -1.89
CA ASP A 113 2.57 0.68 -0.79
C ASP A 113 1.70 1.86 -1.22
N MET A 114 2.18 2.69 -2.16
CA MET A 114 1.36 3.75 -2.74
C MET A 114 0.28 3.18 -3.66
N ALA A 115 0.57 2.12 -4.41
CA ALA A 115 -0.40 1.44 -5.26
C ALA A 115 -1.46 0.65 -4.46
N SER A 116 -1.13 0.08 -3.30
CA SER A 116 -2.12 -0.46 -2.37
C SER A 116 -3.02 0.64 -1.82
N LYS A 117 -2.43 1.73 -1.30
CA LYS A 117 -3.20 2.91 -0.83
C LYS A 117 -4.07 3.53 -1.92
N LYS A 118 -3.63 3.52 -3.18
CA LYS A 118 -4.43 4.01 -4.32
C LYS A 118 -5.59 3.06 -4.66
N ARG A 119 -5.40 1.74 -4.55
CA ARG A 119 -6.50 0.76 -4.66
C ARG A 119 -7.50 0.89 -3.52
N ASP A 120 -7.03 1.21 -2.32
CA ASP A 120 -7.90 1.55 -1.18
C ASP A 120 -8.58 2.91 -1.34
N ALA A 121 -8.05 3.81 -2.18
CA ALA A 121 -8.70 5.08 -2.52
C ALA A 121 -9.79 4.93 -3.60
N ASP A 122 -9.68 3.94 -4.50
CA ASP A 122 -10.74 3.60 -5.48
C ASP A 122 -11.97 2.96 -4.79
N ASP A 123 -11.84 2.54 -3.53
CA ASP A 123 -12.93 2.13 -2.64
C ASP A 123 -13.87 3.29 -2.23
N THR A 124 -13.52 4.56 -2.51
CA THR A 124 -14.32 5.75 -2.13
C THR A 124 -15.63 5.92 -2.90
N LEU A 125 -15.83 5.22 -4.02
CA LEU A 125 -17.11 5.22 -4.76
C LEU A 125 -18.11 4.18 -4.24
N LEU A 126 -17.70 3.30 -3.33
CA LEU A 126 -18.58 2.28 -2.75
C LEU A 126 -19.11 2.77 -1.40
N ILE A 127 -20.41 3.05 -1.30
CA ILE A 127 -21.06 3.12 0.03
C ILE A 127 -20.82 1.78 0.73
N LEU A 128 -20.02 1.79 1.80
CA LEU A 128 -19.59 0.60 2.53
C LEU A 128 -20.79 -0.04 3.24
N LEU A 129 -20.75 -1.35 3.43
CA LEU A 129 -21.87 -2.07 4.05
C LEU A 129 -22.20 -1.55 5.47
N PRO A 130 -21.23 -1.20 6.34
CA PRO A 130 -21.52 -0.64 7.65
C PRO A 130 -22.38 0.63 7.66
N PHE A 131 -22.47 1.40 6.56
CA PHE A 131 -23.41 2.54 6.48
C PHE A 131 -24.86 2.10 6.68
N PHE A 132 -25.18 0.86 6.32
CA PHE A 132 -26.52 0.30 6.35
C PHE A 132 -26.86 -0.38 7.68
N LEU A 133 -25.99 -0.31 8.70
CA LEU A 133 -26.36 -0.72 10.05
C LEU A 133 -27.47 0.21 10.59
N ASN A 134 -28.47 -0.33 11.27
CA ASN A 134 -29.59 0.44 11.81
C ASN A 134 -29.12 1.55 12.76
N VAL A 135 -28.06 1.32 13.54
CA VAL A 135 -27.46 2.36 14.39
C VAL A 135 -26.95 3.55 13.58
N ASN A 136 -26.41 3.30 12.38
CA ASN A 136 -25.91 4.34 11.48
C ASN A 136 -27.07 4.98 10.68
N LEU A 137 -28.06 4.19 10.26
CA LEU A 137 -29.28 4.72 9.63
C LEU A 137 -30.09 5.62 10.58
N GLN A 138 -30.20 5.24 11.86
CA GLN A 138 -30.84 6.06 12.88
C GLN A 138 -30.08 7.38 13.06
N TRP A 139 -28.74 7.35 13.07
CA TRP A 139 -27.94 8.56 13.11
C TRP A 139 -28.22 9.48 11.90
N PHE A 140 -28.38 8.93 10.69
CA PHE A 140 -28.77 9.73 9.52
C PHE A 140 -30.14 10.38 9.67
N ILE A 141 -31.11 9.68 10.25
CA ILE A 141 -32.45 10.20 10.52
C ILE A 141 -32.37 11.33 11.54
N ASP A 142 -31.67 11.12 12.65
CA ASP A 142 -31.56 12.08 13.76
C ASP A 142 -30.77 13.33 13.36
N LYS A 143 -29.76 13.17 12.50
CA LYS A 143 -28.89 14.26 12.03
C LYS A 143 -29.27 14.81 10.66
N ARG A 144 -30.42 14.44 10.11
CA ARG A 144 -30.86 14.80 8.75
C ARG A 144 -30.64 16.28 8.40
N ALA A 145 -30.96 17.19 9.32
CA ALA A 145 -30.85 18.63 9.11
C ALA A 145 -29.40 19.17 9.10
N THR A 146 -28.47 18.40 9.66
CA THR A 146 -27.06 18.77 9.82
C THR A 146 -26.11 17.79 9.13
N LEU A 147 -26.63 16.95 8.21
CA LEU A 147 -25.79 16.02 7.47
C LEU A 147 -24.76 16.80 6.65
N PRO A 148 -23.50 16.34 6.61
CA PRO A 148 -22.53 16.94 5.72
C PRO A 148 -23.00 16.74 4.28
N THR A 149 -23.10 17.84 3.54
CA THR A 149 -23.49 17.83 2.12
C THR A 149 -22.42 18.47 1.27
N THR A 150 -22.31 18.01 0.03
CA THR A 150 -21.54 18.66 -1.02
C THR A 150 -22.45 19.04 -2.19
N LYS A 151 -22.07 20.08 -2.92
CA LYS A 151 -22.81 20.53 -4.09
C LYS A 151 -22.30 19.78 -5.32
N THR A 152 -23.20 19.12 -6.03
CA THR A 152 -22.89 18.46 -7.31
C THR A 152 -22.68 19.49 -8.42
N ASN A 153 -22.07 19.05 -9.51
CA ASN A 153 -22.06 19.85 -10.74
C ASN A 153 -23.49 19.86 -11.33
N PRO A 154 -23.96 21.00 -11.88
CA PRO A 154 -25.24 21.04 -12.59
C PRO A 154 -25.24 20.02 -13.73
N GLN A 155 -26.36 19.30 -13.92
CA GLN A 155 -26.52 18.48 -15.11
C GLN A 155 -26.72 19.34 -16.35
N VAL A 156 -26.60 18.75 -17.54
CA VAL A 156 -26.85 19.44 -18.81
C VAL A 156 -28.28 19.99 -18.81
N GLY A 157 -28.42 21.32 -18.88
CA GLY A 157 -29.71 22.01 -18.80
C GLY A 157 -30.09 22.55 -17.42
N GLU A 158 -29.31 22.27 -16.38
CA GLU A 158 -29.53 22.82 -15.04
C GLU A 158 -28.64 24.05 -14.77
N SER A 159 -29.19 25.07 -14.11
CA SER A 159 -28.46 26.29 -13.76
C SER A 159 -27.66 26.18 -12.45
N LYS A 160 -28.00 25.20 -11.60
CA LYS A 160 -27.35 24.94 -10.31
C LYS A 160 -27.36 23.45 -10.04
N GLY A 161 -26.24 22.91 -9.55
CA GLY A 161 -26.19 21.54 -9.09
C GLY A 161 -26.86 21.36 -7.74
N SER A 162 -27.34 20.14 -7.51
CA SER A 162 -28.07 19.72 -6.31
C SER A 162 -27.11 19.45 -5.15
N PHE A 163 -27.59 19.64 -3.91
CA PHE A 163 -26.87 19.19 -2.72
C PHE A 163 -27.10 17.70 -2.51
N ILE A 164 -26.03 16.95 -2.33
CA ILE A 164 -26.05 15.52 -1.99
C ILE A 164 -25.31 15.30 -0.67
N ILE A 165 -25.60 14.19 0.00
CA ILE A 165 -24.87 13.78 1.21
C ILE A 165 -23.42 13.49 0.82
N ASP A 166 -22.49 14.10 1.57
CA ASP A 166 -21.06 13.83 1.47
C ASP A 166 -20.74 12.59 2.31
N VAL A 167 -20.70 11.44 1.64
CA VAL A 167 -20.56 10.11 2.26
C VAL A 167 -19.23 9.99 3.01
N GLU A 168 -18.14 10.54 2.47
CA GLU A 168 -16.82 10.49 3.10
C GLU A 168 -16.80 11.31 4.40
N LYS A 169 -17.35 12.52 4.38
CA LYS A 169 -17.50 13.31 5.61
C LYS A 169 -18.47 12.66 6.58
N ALA A 170 -19.60 12.13 6.10
CA ALA A 170 -20.60 11.48 6.95
C ALA A 170 -20.00 10.26 7.67
N TRP A 171 -19.14 9.49 7.01
CA TRP A 171 -18.45 8.34 7.59
C TRP A 171 -17.74 8.67 8.91
N SER A 172 -17.05 9.82 8.94
CA SER A 172 -16.31 10.27 10.13
C SER A 172 -17.17 10.54 11.37
N PHE A 173 -18.49 10.66 11.20
CA PHE A 173 -19.45 10.96 12.27
C PHE A 173 -20.35 9.78 12.65
N LEU A 174 -20.23 8.64 11.97
CA LEU A 174 -21.06 7.47 12.26
C LEU A 174 -20.77 6.93 13.67
N LEU A 175 -21.84 6.54 14.37
CA LEU A 175 -21.76 5.99 15.73
C LEU A 175 -21.04 4.65 15.77
N CYS A 176 -21.18 3.86 14.71
CA CYS A 176 -20.49 2.60 14.53
C CYS A 176 -19.54 2.71 13.34
N SER A 177 -18.24 2.84 13.63
CA SER A 177 -17.15 2.86 12.66
C SER A 177 -16.56 1.47 12.41
N THR A 178 -17.33 0.40 12.70
CA THR A 178 -16.93 -0.98 12.42
C THR A 178 -16.51 -1.08 10.97
N LYS A 179 -15.27 -1.49 10.75
CA LYS A 179 -14.78 -1.76 9.40
C LYS A 179 -15.54 -2.96 8.87
N GLU A 180 -15.78 -2.98 7.57
CA GLU A 180 -16.51 -4.08 6.94
C GLU A 180 -15.85 -5.46 7.16
N ALA A 181 -14.52 -5.50 7.33
CA ALA A 181 -13.78 -6.72 7.64
C ALA A 181 -13.97 -7.24 9.08
N ASP A 182 -14.44 -6.37 9.98
CA ASP A 182 -14.61 -6.64 11.41
C ASP A 182 -16.10 -6.86 11.77
N MET A 183 -17.00 -6.82 10.77
CA MET A 183 -18.42 -7.05 11.00
C MET A 183 -18.68 -8.48 11.43
N THR A 184 -19.58 -8.68 12.38
CA THR A 184 -20.14 -10.01 12.66
C THR A 184 -21.14 -10.41 11.57
N TYR A 185 -21.44 -11.72 11.42
CA TYR A 185 -22.51 -12.17 10.53
C TYR A 185 -23.85 -11.48 10.80
N GLY A 186 -24.21 -11.25 12.07
CA GLY A 186 -25.46 -10.55 12.42
C GLY A 186 -25.48 -9.11 11.92
N GLN A 187 -24.37 -8.38 12.08
CA GLN A 187 -24.22 -7.03 11.53
C GLN A 187 -24.24 -7.03 10.00
N TRP A 188 -23.61 -8.03 9.37
CA TRP A 188 -23.65 -8.19 7.91
C TRP A 188 -25.07 -8.44 7.41
N HIS A 189 -25.83 -9.33 8.05
CA HIS A 189 -27.19 -9.67 7.65
C HIS A 189 -28.12 -8.45 7.76
N GLU A 190 -28.04 -7.72 8.88
CA GLU A 190 -28.75 -6.46 9.08
C GLU A 190 -28.42 -5.43 7.99
N ALA A 191 -27.13 -5.21 7.75
CA ALA A 191 -26.68 -4.22 6.79
C ALA A 191 -26.98 -4.64 5.34
N ALA A 192 -26.93 -5.93 5.02
CA ALA A 192 -27.25 -6.50 3.72
C ALA A 192 -28.73 -6.26 3.36
N ASP A 193 -29.65 -6.53 4.28
CA ASP A 193 -31.08 -6.27 4.08
C ASP A 193 -31.36 -4.78 3.81
N ASN A 194 -30.81 -3.90 4.65
CA ASN A 194 -30.93 -2.46 4.47
C ASN A 194 -30.28 -1.97 3.17
N CYS A 195 -29.14 -2.54 2.78
CA CYS A 195 -28.46 -2.23 1.53
C CYS A 195 -29.30 -2.66 0.32
N TYR A 196 -29.90 -3.84 0.35
CA TYR A 196 -30.85 -4.30 -0.67
C TYR A 196 -32.02 -3.32 -0.80
N ARG A 197 -32.68 -2.98 0.30
CA ARG A 197 -33.83 -2.05 0.30
C ARG A 197 -33.49 -0.68 -0.28
N PHE A 198 -32.31 -0.15 0.07
CA PHE A 198 -31.81 1.10 -0.51
C PHE A 198 -31.62 0.98 -2.02
N ASN A 199 -30.96 -0.10 -2.48
CA ASN A 199 -30.67 -0.30 -3.90
C ASN A 199 -31.92 -0.64 -4.72
N ALA A 200 -32.91 -1.32 -4.14
CA ALA A 200 -34.18 -1.60 -4.79
C ALA A 200 -34.94 -0.31 -5.19
N GLY A 201 -34.72 0.79 -4.45
CA GLY A 201 -35.28 2.10 -4.77
C GLY A 201 -34.70 2.76 -6.03
N HIS A 202 -33.61 2.24 -6.61
CA HIS A 202 -33.05 2.77 -7.86
C HIS A 202 -33.86 2.36 -9.10
N ASP A 203 -34.54 1.21 -9.04
CA ASP A 203 -35.31 0.72 -10.17
C ASP A 203 -36.65 1.47 -10.27
N LYS A 204 -37.02 1.89 -11.50
CA LYS A 204 -38.31 2.55 -11.76
C LYS A 204 -39.52 1.68 -11.38
N VAL A 205 -39.34 0.36 -11.39
CA VAL A 205 -40.34 -0.64 -11.03
C VAL A 205 -40.11 -1.22 -9.62
N GLY A 206 -39.23 -0.59 -8.83
CA GLY A 206 -38.85 -1.02 -7.49
C GLY A 206 -38.21 -2.41 -7.47
N GLU A 207 -38.61 -3.23 -6.50
CA GLU A 207 -38.08 -4.58 -6.22
C GLU A 207 -38.16 -5.55 -7.42
N ASN A 208 -39.05 -5.30 -8.38
CA ASN A 208 -39.20 -6.15 -9.56
C ASN A 208 -38.16 -5.86 -10.66
N GLY A 209 -37.35 -4.81 -10.50
CA GLY A 209 -36.39 -4.40 -11.51
C GLY A 209 -35.13 -5.28 -11.54
N PRO A 210 -34.40 -5.27 -12.66
CA PRO A 210 -33.21 -6.11 -12.83
C PRO A 210 -32.08 -5.73 -11.86
N TYR A 211 -32.00 -4.46 -11.44
CA TYR A 211 -30.99 -4.02 -10.49
C TYR A 211 -31.31 -4.53 -9.09
N ALA A 212 -32.55 -4.38 -8.63
CA ALA A 212 -33.05 -4.88 -7.35
C ALA A 212 -32.88 -6.41 -7.24
N LYS A 213 -33.27 -7.15 -8.29
CA LYS A 213 -33.15 -8.61 -8.32
C LYS A 213 -31.72 -9.10 -8.18
N TRP A 214 -30.74 -8.40 -8.74
CA TRP A 214 -29.35 -8.78 -8.56
C TRP A 214 -28.94 -8.71 -7.08
N TRP A 215 -29.30 -7.63 -6.39
CA TRP A 215 -29.00 -7.44 -4.97
C TRP A 215 -29.69 -8.48 -4.08
N GLU A 216 -30.96 -8.77 -4.36
CA GLU A 216 -31.72 -9.85 -3.71
C GLU A 216 -31.00 -11.20 -3.87
N GLN A 217 -30.63 -11.56 -5.11
CA GLN A 217 -29.97 -12.83 -5.39
C GLN A 217 -28.56 -12.91 -4.78
N HIS A 218 -27.80 -11.81 -4.84
CA HIS A 218 -26.45 -11.73 -4.28
C HIS A 218 -26.45 -11.98 -2.77
N PHE A 219 -27.19 -11.19 -1.99
CA PHE A 219 -27.25 -11.37 -0.54
C PHE A 219 -27.97 -12.66 -0.16
N GLY A 220 -29.05 -13.00 -0.86
CA GLY A 220 -29.82 -14.22 -0.64
C GLY A 220 -29.00 -15.49 -0.85
N PHE A 221 -28.01 -15.49 -1.76
CA PHE A 221 -27.10 -16.63 -1.90
C PHE A 221 -26.32 -16.91 -0.62
N PHE A 222 -25.69 -15.90 -0.02
CA PHE A 222 -24.90 -16.08 1.20
C PHE A 222 -25.80 -16.40 2.40
N ASP A 223 -26.98 -15.77 2.48
CA ASP A 223 -27.93 -16.03 3.55
C ASP A 223 -28.60 -17.42 3.46
N ALA A 224 -28.64 -18.03 2.28
CA ALA A 224 -29.20 -19.37 2.10
C ALA A 224 -28.22 -20.50 2.47
N GLN A 225 -26.94 -20.22 2.76
CA GLN A 225 -25.96 -21.27 3.06
C GLN A 225 -26.21 -21.88 4.45
N ILE A 226 -26.16 -23.21 4.54
CA ILE A 226 -26.38 -23.92 5.81
C ILE A 226 -25.28 -23.62 6.85
N ASP A 227 -24.07 -23.37 6.36
CA ASP A 227 -22.87 -23.10 7.13
C ASP A 227 -22.54 -21.60 7.22
N LYS A 228 -23.50 -20.72 6.89
CA LYS A 228 -23.29 -19.27 6.77
C LYS A 228 -22.65 -18.60 7.99
N ILE A 229 -23.07 -19.00 9.20
CA ILE A 229 -22.56 -18.41 10.45
C ILE A 229 -21.14 -18.91 10.75
N GLU A 230 -20.94 -20.22 10.70
CA GLU A 230 -19.65 -20.87 11.00
C GLU A 230 -18.56 -20.43 10.00
N GLN A 231 -18.93 -20.36 8.71
CA GLN A 231 -18.01 -20.03 7.63
C GLN A 231 -17.94 -18.53 7.34
N TYR A 232 -18.60 -17.67 8.12
CA TYR A 232 -18.62 -16.23 7.88
C TYR A 232 -17.21 -15.62 7.67
N PRO A 233 -16.18 -15.93 8.49
CA PRO A 233 -14.82 -15.44 8.26
C PRO A 233 -14.23 -15.85 6.91
N ALA A 234 -14.65 -17.01 6.37
CA ALA A 234 -14.17 -17.51 5.09
C ALA A 234 -14.77 -16.75 3.91
N TRP A 235 -16.06 -16.40 3.96
CA TRP A 235 -16.77 -15.85 2.78
C TRP A 235 -17.05 -14.35 2.83
N GLN A 236 -16.90 -13.67 3.96
CA GLN A 236 -17.17 -12.22 4.06
C GLN A 236 -16.35 -11.39 3.06
N SER A 237 -15.09 -11.77 2.82
CA SER A 237 -14.20 -11.10 1.87
C SER A 237 -14.61 -11.39 0.42
N LEU A 238 -15.11 -12.59 0.16
CA LEU A 238 -15.67 -12.99 -1.13
C LEU A 238 -16.92 -12.18 -1.46
N GLU A 239 -17.88 -12.07 -0.53
CA GLU A 239 -19.09 -11.25 -0.72
C GLU A 239 -18.71 -9.83 -1.13
N LYS A 240 -17.83 -9.19 -0.35
CA LYS A 240 -17.33 -7.84 -0.62
C LYS A 240 -16.71 -7.73 -2.01
N LYS A 241 -15.88 -8.71 -2.40
CA LYS A 241 -15.25 -8.77 -3.73
C LYS A 241 -16.30 -8.83 -4.84
N LEU A 242 -17.30 -9.69 -4.71
CA LEU A 242 -18.35 -9.87 -5.72
C LEU A 242 -19.25 -8.64 -5.83
N ARG A 243 -19.60 -8.01 -4.70
CA ARG A 243 -20.36 -6.75 -4.66
C ARG A 243 -19.61 -5.60 -5.32
N LYS A 244 -18.30 -5.49 -5.08
CA LYS A 244 -17.44 -4.51 -5.77
C LYS A 244 -17.40 -4.76 -7.28
N ALA A 245 -17.19 -6.02 -7.69
CA ALA A 245 -17.14 -6.38 -9.10
C ALA A 245 -18.43 -5.97 -9.84
N TYR A 246 -19.60 -6.21 -9.24
CA TYR A 246 -20.87 -5.79 -9.81
C TYR A 246 -21.02 -4.26 -9.92
N ARG A 247 -20.60 -3.50 -8.91
CA ARG A 247 -20.65 -2.02 -8.99
C ARG A 247 -19.74 -1.46 -10.07
N SER A 248 -18.57 -2.06 -10.28
CA SER A 248 -17.64 -1.66 -11.34
C SER A 248 -18.15 -2.07 -12.73
N GLN A 249 -18.68 -3.28 -12.85
CA GLN A 249 -19.20 -3.83 -14.09
C GLN A 249 -20.45 -4.67 -13.80
N PRO A 250 -21.66 -4.09 -13.96
CA PRO A 250 -22.89 -4.81 -13.74
C PRO A 250 -22.96 -6.06 -14.61
N MET A 251 -23.13 -7.20 -13.96
CA MET A 251 -23.18 -8.53 -14.58
C MET A 251 -24.38 -9.31 -14.04
N THR A 252 -24.90 -10.24 -14.82
CA THR A 252 -25.99 -11.11 -14.38
C THR A 252 -25.54 -12.03 -13.26
N PHE A 253 -26.41 -12.24 -12.27
CA PHE A 253 -26.18 -13.22 -11.22
C PHE A 253 -26.12 -14.64 -11.81
N SER A 254 -25.16 -15.45 -11.35
CA SER A 254 -25.02 -16.86 -11.71
C SER A 254 -24.83 -17.69 -10.44
N ARG A 255 -25.80 -18.56 -10.16
CA ARG A 255 -25.78 -19.40 -8.96
C ARG A 255 -24.59 -20.37 -8.95
N ASP A 256 -24.28 -20.96 -10.11
CA ASP A 256 -23.19 -21.93 -10.24
C ASP A 256 -21.82 -21.27 -10.00
N PHE A 257 -21.65 -20.05 -10.51
CA PHE A 257 -20.44 -19.25 -10.27
C PHE A 257 -20.27 -18.93 -8.79
N TYR A 258 -21.33 -18.47 -8.12
CA TYR A 258 -21.29 -18.17 -6.69
C TYR A 258 -21.01 -19.42 -5.85
N ALA A 259 -21.60 -20.55 -6.20
CA ALA A 259 -21.37 -21.83 -5.53
C ALA A 259 -19.89 -22.26 -5.59
N GLU A 260 -19.26 -22.12 -6.76
CA GLU A 260 -17.85 -22.46 -6.93
C GLU A 260 -16.93 -21.49 -6.18
N GLU A 261 -17.15 -20.17 -6.29
CA GLU A 261 -16.36 -19.18 -5.54
C GLU A 261 -16.52 -19.38 -4.02
N TYR A 262 -17.73 -19.68 -3.54
CA TYR A 262 -17.98 -19.98 -2.12
C TYR A 262 -17.22 -21.22 -1.66
N ARG A 263 -17.19 -22.27 -2.49
CA ARG A 263 -16.40 -23.48 -2.23
C ARG A 263 -14.91 -23.17 -2.16
N MET A 264 -14.39 -22.33 -3.06
CA MET A 264 -13.00 -21.88 -3.06
C MET A 264 -12.65 -21.09 -1.80
N ALA A 265 -13.47 -20.11 -1.41
CA ALA A 265 -13.23 -19.29 -0.23
C ALA A 265 -13.16 -20.14 1.05
N LYS A 266 -14.04 -21.13 1.20
CA LYS A 266 -13.98 -22.08 2.33
C LYS A 266 -12.73 -22.94 2.32
N LEU A 267 -12.30 -23.39 1.14
CA LEU A 267 -11.09 -24.19 1.00
C LEU A 267 -9.84 -23.39 1.37
N GLU A 268 -9.73 -22.16 0.85
CA GLU A 268 -8.64 -21.23 1.12
C GLU A 268 -8.55 -20.91 2.61
N HIS A 269 -9.67 -20.54 3.24
CA HIS A 269 -9.71 -20.26 4.68
C HIS A 269 -9.26 -21.46 5.52
N ARG A 270 -9.69 -22.68 5.16
CA ARG A 270 -9.24 -23.90 5.84
C ARG A 270 -7.75 -24.15 5.68
N MET A 271 -7.18 -23.88 4.51
CA MET A 271 -5.74 -23.99 4.31
C MET A 271 -4.98 -22.99 5.17
N GLN A 272 -5.46 -21.74 5.22
CA GLN A 272 -4.85 -20.69 6.03
C GLN A 272 -4.84 -21.03 7.53
N LEU A 273 -5.97 -21.49 8.08
CA LEU A 273 -6.03 -21.96 9.47
C LEU A 273 -5.05 -23.10 9.77
N ARG A 274 -4.80 -24.00 8.80
CA ARG A 274 -3.83 -25.10 8.97
C ARG A 274 -2.39 -24.61 8.97
N PHE A 275 -2.07 -23.60 8.15
CA PHE A 275 -0.74 -23.00 8.12
C PHE A 275 -0.45 -22.19 9.39
N GLU A 276 -1.43 -21.47 9.93
CA GLU A 276 -1.27 -20.68 11.16
C GLU A 276 -1.17 -21.56 12.42
N ALA A 277 -1.64 -22.80 12.36
CA ALA A 277 -1.56 -23.77 13.46
C ALA A 277 -0.27 -24.64 13.45
N ALA A 278 0.57 -24.51 12.43
CA ALA A 278 1.81 -25.29 12.24
C ALA A 278 3.04 -24.47 12.67
#